data_AF-A0A9D6Q8A5-F1
#
_entry.id   AF-A0A9D6Q8A5-F1
#
_cell.length_a   1.000
_cell.length_b   1.000
_cell.length_c   1.000
_cell.angle_alpha   90.00
_cell.angle_beta   90.00
_cell.angle_gamma   90.00
#
_symmetry.space_group_name_H-M   'P 1'
#
loop_
_entity.id
_entity.type
_entity.pdbx_description
1 polymer ?
#
loop_
_entity_poly.entity_id
_entity_poly.type
_entity_poly.pdbx_seq_one_letter_code
_entity_poly.pdbx_strand_id
1 'polypeptide(L)'
;MAVTIAALLLIELYLDTPLYRLLQPAILSPGEGALVSLPLVVQWDGPPRLALSLHGDDGSPRDLGLQRSPFELTAADLPEPGIYRLKVRAPFFGALIQSERRFAVAAASPTPSPSPVAEPRLTKLNASLSALKAEREQSEAENAALNEELAALRQENNVLVQELDRIGKESEEVASRAAAQRERQAQLAQENQTLNDQVNVLQYRLSAALTCTVWGYYAYPHPQTFPPTRRIVTVSDVQGTVFRTELGCEEVRRTDPTVASRCFCLGTPLAMGN
;
A
#
# COMPACT_ATOMS: atom_id res chain seq x y z
N MET A 1 9.29 3.57 -0.34
CA MET A 1 10.17 2.44 -0.74
C MET A 1 9.45 1.09 -0.88
N ALA A 2 8.24 0.90 -0.33
CA ALA A 2 7.49 -0.36 -0.52
C ALA A 2 6.88 -0.54 -1.93
N VAL A 3 6.59 0.56 -2.64
CA VAL A 3 5.94 0.54 -3.96
C VAL A 3 6.86 -0.04 -5.06
N THR A 4 8.18 0.06 -4.90
CA THR A 4 9.15 -0.43 -5.90
C THR A 4 9.36 -1.94 -5.84
N ILE A 5 9.18 -2.57 -4.68
CA ILE A 5 9.37 -4.02 -4.51
C ILE A 5 8.18 -4.79 -5.08
N ALA A 6 6.95 -4.29 -4.86
CA ALA A 6 5.74 -4.89 -5.45
C ALA A 6 5.74 -4.79 -6.99
N ALA A 7 6.28 -3.70 -7.55
CA ALA A 7 6.44 -3.54 -8.99
C ALA A 7 7.49 -4.51 -9.58
N LEU A 8 8.60 -4.74 -8.88
CA LEU A 8 9.63 -5.71 -9.30
C LEU A 8 9.12 -7.16 -9.24
N LEU A 9 8.38 -7.52 -8.18
CA LEU A 9 7.78 -8.86 -8.06
C LEU A 9 6.67 -9.10 -9.08
N LEU A 10 5.90 -8.08 -9.45
CA LEU A 10 4.93 -8.18 -10.54
C LEU A 10 5.59 -8.37 -11.91
N ILE A 11 6.78 -7.78 -12.13
CA ILE A 11 7.54 -7.97 -13.36
C ILE A 11 8.11 -9.39 -13.44
N GLU A 12 8.66 -9.93 -12.34
CA GLU A 12 9.13 -11.33 -12.30
C GLU A 12 7.97 -12.33 -12.48
N LEU A 13 6.82 -12.10 -11.83
CA LEU A 13 5.65 -12.96 -12.00
C LEU A 13 5.08 -12.90 -13.43
N TYR A 14 5.24 -11.76 -14.12
CA TYR A 14 4.83 -11.59 -15.51
C TYR A 14 5.81 -12.27 -16.49
N LEU A 15 7.11 -12.30 -16.17
CA LEU A 15 8.15 -12.95 -16.97
C LEU A 15 8.03 -14.49 -16.98
N ASP A 16 7.52 -15.10 -15.91
CA ASP A 16 7.30 -16.56 -15.82
C ASP A 16 5.94 -17.03 -16.37
N THR A 17 5.12 -16.12 -16.92
CA THR A 17 3.87 -16.54 -17.55
C THR A 17 4.11 -17.28 -18.88
N PRO A 18 3.29 -18.30 -19.21
CA PRO A 18 3.38 -19.03 -20.49
C PRO A 18 3.19 -18.14 -21.73
N LEU A 19 2.74 -16.89 -21.55
CA LEU A 19 2.66 -15.87 -22.58
C LEU A 19 4.04 -15.41 -23.07
N TYR A 20 5.06 -15.38 -22.22
CA TYR A 20 6.41 -14.97 -22.63
C TYR A 20 7.08 -16.04 -23.50
N ARG A 21 6.86 -17.33 -23.20
CA ARG A 21 7.29 -18.45 -24.07
C ARG A 21 6.60 -18.45 -25.44
N LEU A 22 5.38 -17.94 -25.52
CA LEU A 22 4.68 -17.73 -26.80
C LEU A 22 5.28 -16.57 -27.61
N LEU A 23 5.96 -15.63 -26.96
CA LEU A 23 6.49 -14.42 -27.58
C LEU A 23 7.96 -14.54 -27.99
N GLN A 24 8.76 -15.43 -27.40
CA GLN A 24 10.16 -15.64 -27.80
C GLN A 24 10.41 -17.08 -28.29
N PRO A 25 10.50 -17.30 -29.61
CA PRO A 25 10.79 -18.62 -30.15
C PRO A 25 12.23 -19.01 -29.87
N ALA A 26 12.43 -20.11 -29.14
CA ALA A 26 13.75 -20.66 -28.84
C ALA A 26 14.05 -21.83 -29.76
N ILE A 27 15.09 -21.71 -30.61
CA ILE A 27 15.55 -22.82 -31.46
C ILE A 27 16.27 -23.83 -30.56
N LEU A 28 15.69 -25.03 -30.44
CA LEU A 28 16.17 -26.16 -29.65
C LEU A 28 17.17 -27.01 -30.43
N SER A 29 16.91 -27.21 -31.72
CA SER A 29 17.77 -27.94 -32.64
C SER A 29 17.82 -27.22 -33.99
N PRO A 30 19.01 -26.98 -34.58
CA PRO A 30 20.34 -27.39 -34.11
C PRO A 30 20.88 -26.52 -32.97
N GLY A 31 21.76 -27.12 -32.15
CA GLY A 31 22.53 -26.39 -31.14
C GLY A 31 23.47 -25.35 -31.77
N GLU A 32 23.75 -24.28 -31.04
CA GLU A 32 24.65 -23.22 -31.51
C GLU A 32 26.07 -23.74 -31.71
N GLY A 33 26.62 -23.54 -32.91
CA GLY A 33 27.94 -24.03 -33.30
C GLY A 33 28.01 -25.55 -33.52
N ALA A 34 26.87 -26.26 -33.53
CA ALA A 34 26.86 -27.70 -33.74
C ALA A 34 27.30 -28.08 -35.17
N LEU A 35 28.10 -29.14 -35.28
CA LEU A 35 28.38 -29.84 -36.53
C LEU A 35 27.28 -30.85 -36.79
N VAL A 36 26.53 -30.67 -37.87
CA VAL A 36 25.34 -31.46 -38.18
C VAL A 36 25.53 -32.23 -39.49
N SER A 37 25.12 -33.50 -39.50
CA SER A 37 24.96 -34.33 -40.69
C SER A 37 23.52 -34.30 -41.18
N LEU A 38 23.31 -34.29 -42.50
CA LEU A 38 21.97 -34.35 -43.10
C LEU A 38 21.36 -35.77 -42.96
N PRO A 39 20.03 -35.92 -42.82
CA PRO A 39 19.01 -34.88 -42.70
C PRO A 39 18.98 -34.22 -41.31
N LEU A 40 18.79 -32.90 -41.26
CA LEU A 40 18.76 -32.13 -40.00
C LEU A 40 17.31 -31.91 -39.56
N VAL A 41 16.95 -32.37 -38.36
CA VAL A 41 15.65 -32.06 -37.73
C VAL A 41 15.75 -30.73 -37.01
N VAL A 42 15.04 -29.73 -37.51
CA VAL A 42 14.93 -28.41 -36.90
C VAL A 42 13.73 -28.38 -35.96
N GLN A 43 13.98 -28.01 -34.71
CA GLN A 43 12.95 -27.93 -33.68
C GLN A 43 13.09 -26.61 -32.92
N TRP A 44 11.96 -25.96 -32.66
CA TRP A 44 11.87 -24.81 -31.77
C TRP A 44 10.73 -24.97 -30.76
N ASP A 45 10.89 -24.29 -29.63
CA ASP A 45 9.85 -24.03 -28.64
C ASP A 45 9.24 -22.64 -28.92
N GLY A 46 7.91 -22.53 -28.89
CA GLY A 46 7.19 -21.30 -29.22
C GLY A 46 6.05 -21.52 -30.24
N PRO A 47 5.71 -20.50 -31.07
CA PRO A 47 4.57 -20.56 -31.98
C PRO A 47 4.66 -21.73 -32.97
N PRO A 48 3.52 -22.38 -33.31
CA PRO A 48 3.51 -23.58 -34.13
C PRO A 48 3.90 -23.33 -35.60
N ARG A 49 3.86 -22.06 -36.05
CA ARG A 49 4.21 -21.66 -37.41
C ARG A 49 5.10 -20.44 -37.38
N LEU A 50 6.30 -20.56 -37.94
CA LEU A 50 7.26 -19.47 -38.05
C LEU A 50 7.81 -19.41 -39.48
N ALA A 51 8.16 -18.21 -39.93
CA ALA A 51 8.82 -17.98 -41.21
C ALA A 51 10.32 -18.20 -41.04
N LEU A 52 10.93 -19.05 -41.87
CA LEU A 52 12.34 -19.39 -41.78
C LEU A 52 13.12 -18.84 -42.96
N SER A 53 14.27 -18.25 -42.65
CA SER A 53 15.25 -17.86 -43.67
C SER A 53 16.62 -18.44 -43.33
N LEU A 54 17.22 -19.08 -44.30
CA LEU A 54 18.52 -19.72 -44.20
C LEU A 54 19.54 -18.83 -44.91
N HIS A 55 20.62 -18.47 -44.23
CA HIS A 55 21.71 -17.70 -44.82
C HIS A 55 22.94 -18.60 -44.85
N GLY A 56 23.45 -18.88 -46.04
CA GLY A 56 24.74 -19.54 -46.24
C GLY A 56 25.90 -18.54 -46.12
N ASP A 57 27.12 -19.03 -46.32
CA ASP A 57 28.35 -18.22 -46.28
C ASP A 57 28.37 -17.14 -47.38
N ASP A 58 27.73 -17.44 -48.52
CA ASP A 58 27.54 -16.51 -49.64
C ASP A 58 26.59 -15.33 -49.33
N GLY A 59 26.01 -15.29 -48.13
CA GLY A 59 25.21 -14.17 -47.63
C GLY A 59 23.83 -14.00 -48.28
N SER A 60 23.49 -14.76 -49.32
CA SER A 60 22.17 -14.71 -49.95
C SER A 60 21.12 -15.38 -49.03
N PRO A 61 20.07 -14.65 -48.61
CA PRO A 61 19.01 -15.23 -47.79
C PRO A 61 18.12 -16.11 -48.64
N ARG A 62 18.07 -17.41 -48.33
CA ARG A 62 17.11 -18.36 -48.91
C ARG A 62 15.90 -18.45 -48.00
N ASP A 63 14.75 -18.00 -48.49
CA ASP A 63 13.49 -18.10 -47.76
C ASP A 63 12.93 -19.52 -47.87
N LEU A 64 12.69 -20.16 -46.72
CA LEU A 64 12.09 -21.48 -46.60
C LEU A 64 10.57 -21.39 -46.33
N GLY A 65 10.04 -20.17 -46.23
CA GLY A 65 8.63 -19.89 -46.01
C GLY A 65 8.15 -20.25 -44.60
N LEU A 66 6.85 -20.46 -44.47
CA LEU A 66 6.19 -20.80 -43.20
C LEU A 66 6.25 -22.30 -42.94
N GLN A 67 7.04 -22.71 -41.95
CA GLN A 67 7.16 -24.12 -41.53
C GLN A 67 6.57 -24.35 -40.13
N ARG A 68 6.34 -25.62 -39.80
CA ARG A 68 5.89 -26.09 -38.49
C ARG A 68 7.01 -26.87 -37.78
N SER A 69 7.11 -26.75 -36.46
CA SER A 69 8.04 -27.52 -35.64
C SER A 69 7.47 -28.92 -35.36
N PRO A 70 8.25 -30.02 -35.44
CA PRO A 70 9.57 -30.12 -36.08
C PRO A 70 9.47 -30.26 -37.62
N PHE A 71 10.50 -29.83 -38.35
CA PHE A 71 10.64 -30.11 -39.78
C PHE A 71 12.06 -30.57 -40.15
N GLU A 72 12.19 -31.23 -41.29
CA GLU A 72 13.45 -31.79 -41.77
C GLU A 72 14.04 -30.95 -42.89
N LEU A 73 15.33 -30.60 -42.75
CA LEU A 73 16.14 -30.02 -43.80
C LEU A 73 16.90 -31.13 -44.54
N THR A 74 16.74 -31.15 -45.86
CA THR A 74 17.36 -32.15 -46.73
C THR A 74 18.56 -31.57 -47.48
N ALA A 75 19.30 -32.42 -48.18
CA ALA A 75 20.42 -31.99 -49.05
C ALA A 75 19.98 -31.02 -50.17
N ALA A 76 18.69 -30.95 -50.51
CA ALA A 76 18.16 -29.95 -51.44
C ALA A 76 18.13 -28.53 -50.85
N ASP A 77 18.01 -28.43 -49.52
CA ASP A 77 17.93 -27.17 -48.79
C ASP A 77 19.32 -26.64 -48.41
N LEU A 78 20.27 -27.56 -48.19
CA LEU A 78 21.66 -27.33 -47.78
C LEU A 78 22.63 -28.04 -48.75
N PRO A 79 22.83 -27.50 -49.97
CA PRO A 79 23.61 -28.19 -51.00
C PRO A 79 25.12 -28.21 -50.74
N GLU A 80 25.65 -27.23 -50.00
CA GLU A 80 27.09 -27.09 -49.78
C GLU A 80 27.46 -27.33 -48.31
N PRO A 81 28.58 -28.00 -48.01
CA PRO A 81 29.09 -28.08 -46.64
C PRO A 81 29.64 -26.70 -46.23
N GLY A 82 29.21 -26.18 -45.08
CA GLY A 82 29.56 -24.82 -44.68
C GLY A 82 28.87 -24.35 -43.41
N ILE A 83 29.09 -23.08 -43.06
CA ILE A 83 28.44 -22.43 -41.92
C ILE A 83 27.11 -21.85 -42.40
N TYR A 84 26.03 -22.26 -41.74
CA TYR A 84 24.69 -21.80 -42.02
C TYR A 84 24.10 -21.07 -40.82
N ARG A 85 23.27 -20.08 -41.12
CA ARG A 85 22.56 -19.28 -40.15
C ARG A 85 21.06 -19.39 -40.38
N LEU A 86 20.37 -20.01 -39.44
CA LEU A 86 18.93 -20.13 -39.41
C LEU A 86 18.33 -18.94 -38.67
N LYS A 87 17.50 -18.16 -39.36
CA LYS A 87 16.68 -17.12 -38.73
C LYS A 87 15.23 -17.53 -38.77
N VAL A 88 14.59 -17.49 -37.60
CA VAL A 88 13.19 -17.82 -37.41
C VAL A 88 12.44 -16.57 -36.98
N ARG A 89 11.34 -16.25 -37.68
CA ARG A 89 10.56 -15.02 -37.48
C ARG A 89 9.07 -15.32 -37.35
N ALA A 90 8.38 -14.56 -36.49
CA ALA A 90 6.93 -14.64 -36.41
C ALA A 90 6.28 -13.89 -37.60
N PRO A 91 5.30 -14.49 -38.30
CA PRO A 91 4.68 -13.86 -39.47
C PRO A 91 3.94 -12.56 -39.17
N PHE A 92 3.28 -12.48 -38.01
CA PHE A 92 2.44 -11.32 -37.65
C PHE A 92 3.17 -10.25 -36.84
N PHE A 93 4.28 -10.59 -36.18
CA PHE A 93 5.03 -9.68 -35.31
C PHE A 93 6.34 -9.17 -35.93
N GLY A 94 6.58 -9.43 -37.22
CA GLY A 94 7.68 -8.86 -37.99
C GLY A 94 9.06 -9.09 -37.33
N ALA A 95 9.86 -8.03 -37.25
CA ALA A 95 11.21 -8.04 -36.69
C ALA A 95 11.27 -8.02 -35.15
N LEU A 96 10.14 -7.82 -34.46
CA LEU A 96 10.12 -7.78 -32.99
C LEU A 96 10.40 -9.16 -32.37
N ILE A 97 10.01 -10.23 -33.06
CA ILE A 97 10.15 -11.60 -32.59
C ILE A 97 10.98 -12.38 -33.60
N GLN A 98 12.30 -12.41 -33.38
CA GLN A 98 13.24 -13.16 -34.19
C GLN A 98 14.25 -13.90 -33.32
N SER A 99 14.57 -15.13 -33.72
CA SER A 99 15.71 -15.88 -33.16
C SER A 99 16.63 -16.35 -34.28
N GLU A 100 17.93 -16.34 -33.99
CA GLU A 100 18.98 -16.72 -34.93
C GLU A 100 19.84 -17.82 -34.30
N ARG A 101 20.16 -18.87 -35.06
CA ARG A 101 21.16 -19.87 -34.70
C ARG A 101 22.13 -20.10 -35.83
N ARG A 102 23.38 -20.38 -35.48
CA ARG A 102 24.45 -20.74 -36.42
C ARG A 102 24.83 -22.19 -36.20
N PHE A 103 24.98 -22.94 -37.28
CA PHE A 103 25.42 -24.34 -37.27
C PHE A 103 26.29 -24.62 -38.49
N ALA A 104 27.12 -25.67 -38.43
CA ALA A 104 27.97 -26.07 -39.54
C ALA A 104 27.49 -27.41 -40.10
N VAL A 105 27.40 -27.53 -41.42
CA VAL A 105 27.09 -28.80 -42.10
C VAL A 105 28.38 -29.46 -42.53
N ALA A 106 28.65 -30.65 -41.98
CA ALA A 106 29.84 -31.41 -42.34
C ALA A 106 29.66 -32.06 -43.73
N ALA A 107 30.70 -32.00 -44.56
CA ALA A 107 30.79 -32.86 -45.73
C ALA A 107 30.73 -34.32 -45.26
N ALA A 108 30.03 -35.18 -46.00
CA ALA A 108 29.97 -36.61 -45.71
C ALA A 108 31.39 -37.19 -45.70
N SER A 109 31.98 -37.34 -44.50
CA SER A 109 33.30 -37.93 -44.37
C SER A 109 33.22 -39.42 -44.68
N PRO A 110 34.12 -39.96 -45.51
CA PRO A 110 34.20 -41.38 -45.78
C PRO A 110 34.55 -42.16 -44.51
N THR A 111 33.92 -43.32 -44.39
CA THR A 111 34.04 -44.35 -43.37
C THR A 111 35.48 -44.53 -42.85
N PRO A 112 35.74 -44.50 -41.53
CA PRO A 112 37.08 -44.72 -41.01
C PRO A 112 37.46 -46.21 -41.09
N SER A 113 38.52 -46.49 -41.86
CA SER A 113 39.24 -47.77 -41.87
C SER A 113 39.88 -48.05 -40.50
N PRO A 114 39.78 -49.26 -39.94
CA PRO A 114 40.34 -49.58 -38.63
C PRO A 114 41.87 -49.74 -38.69
N SER A 115 42.60 -48.89 -37.96
CA SER A 115 44.03 -49.09 -37.63
C SER A 115 44.19 -49.44 -36.14
N PRO A 116 45.11 -50.36 -35.78
CA PRO A 116 45.19 -50.95 -34.45
C PRO A 116 46.04 -50.09 -33.50
N VAL A 117 45.40 -49.19 -32.74
CA VAL A 117 45.99 -48.54 -31.55
C VAL A 117 44.88 -48.30 -30.51
N ALA A 118 44.30 -49.37 -29.96
CA ALA A 118 43.12 -49.31 -29.09
C ALA A 118 43.44 -49.01 -27.61
N GLU A 119 44.60 -49.45 -27.12
CA GLU A 119 44.88 -49.49 -25.67
C GLU A 119 45.09 -48.11 -24.99
N PRO A 120 45.84 -47.14 -25.54
CA PRO A 120 46.04 -45.84 -24.87
C PRO A 120 44.86 -44.88 -25.02
N ARG A 121 43.91 -45.15 -25.93
CA ARG A 121 42.70 -44.36 -26.11
C ARG A 121 41.60 -44.79 -25.14
N LEU A 122 41.47 -46.09 -24.88
CA LEU A 122 40.54 -46.64 -23.90
C LEU A 122 40.83 -46.16 -22.48
N THR A 123 42.11 -46.06 -22.10
CA THR A 123 42.49 -45.54 -20.77
C THR A 123 42.17 -44.06 -20.61
N LYS A 124 42.40 -43.23 -21.64
CA LYS A 124 42.00 -41.81 -21.64
C LYS A 124 40.48 -41.63 -21.60
N LEU A 125 39.73 -42.45 -22.32
CA LEU A 125 38.26 -42.44 -22.32
C LEU A 125 37.68 -42.85 -20.96
N ASN A 126 38.26 -43.87 -20.30
CA ASN A 126 37.85 -44.26 -18.96
C ASN A 126 38.14 -43.16 -17.93
N ALA A 127 39.29 -42.49 -18.04
CA ALA A 127 39.63 -41.36 -17.18
C ALA A 127 38.68 -40.16 -17.37
N SER A 128 38.32 -39.83 -18.62
CA SER A 128 37.33 -38.78 -18.88
C SER A 128 35.92 -39.15 -18.43
N LEU A 129 35.53 -40.43 -18.55
CA LEU A 129 34.26 -40.93 -18.01
C LEU A 129 34.21 -40.86 -16.48
N SER A 130 35.29 -41.20 -15.78
CA SER A 130 35.34 -41.05 -14.32
C SER A 130 35.30 -39.59 -13.88
N ALA A 131 35.97 -38.70 -14.62
CA ALA A 131 35.92 -37.26 -14.35
C ALA A 131 34.51 -36.69 -14.55
N LEU A 132 33.85 -37.06 -15.65
CA LEU A 132 32.46 -36.66 -15.93
C LEU A 132 31.48 -37.20 -14.89
N LYS A 133 31.69 -38.43 -14.38
CA LYS A 133 30.87 -38.97 -13.29
C LYS A 133 31.05 -38.19 -12.00
N ALA A 134 32.29 -37.87 -11.63
CA ALA A 134 32.58 -37.07 -10.45
C ALA A 134 31.99 -35.64 -10.56
N GLU A 135 32.11 -35.00 -11.72
CA GLU A 135 31.53 -33.67 -11.98
C GLU A 135 29.99 -33.71 -11.94
N ARG A 136 29.39 -34.77 -12.47
CA ARG A 136 27.95 -34.99 -12.38
C ARG A 136 27.49 -35.20 -10.94
N GLU A 137 28.17 -36.04 -10.17
CA GLU A 137 27.86 -36.26 -8.75
C GLU A 137 27.99 -34.97 -7.94
N GLN A 138 29.00 -34.15 -8.24
CA GLN A 138 29.17 -32.83 -7.62
C GLN A 138 28.01 -31.89 -7.99
N SER A 139 27.62 -31.83 -9.27
CA SER A 139 26.48 -31.03 -9.71
C SER A 139 25.15 -31.51 -9.10
N GLU A 140 24.96 -32.82 -8.96
CA GLU A 140 23.77 -33.40 -8.30
C GLU A 140 23.74 -33.01 -6.81
N ALA A 141 24.89 -33.01 -6.12
CA ALA A 141 25.00 -32.56 -4.74
C ALA A 141 24.74 -31.05 -4.58
N GLU A 142 25.27 -30.21 -5.47
CA GLU A 142 25.02 -28.77 -5.47
C GLU A 142 23.54 -28.47 -5.73
N ASN A 143 22.91 -29.17 -6.68
CA ASN A 143 21.47 -29.04 -6.93
C ASN A 143 20.63 -29.49 -5.73
N ALA A 144 21.04 -30.53 -5.00
CA ALA A 144 20.35 -30.95 -3.78
C ALA A 144 20.41 -29.84 -2.71
N ALA A 145 21.60 -29.26 -2.47
CA ALA A 145 21.77 -28.16 -1.52
C ALA A 145 20.94 -26.92 -1.89
N LEU A 146 20.94 -26.52 -3.16
CA LEU A 146 20.12 -25.39 -3.64
C LEU A 146 18.62 -25.65 -3.49
N ASN A 147 18.17 -26.89 -3.68
CA ASN A 147 16.77 -27.24 -3.47
C ASN A 147 16.37 -27.16 -1.99
N GLU A 148 17.27 -27.53 -1.07
CA GLU A 148 17.06 -27.35 0.38
C GLU A 148 16.98 -25.87 0.76
N GLU A 149 17.88 -25.04 0.23
CA GLU A 149 17.84 -23.58 0.44
C GLU A 149 16.55 -22.96 -0.10
N LEU A 150 16.12 -23.35 -1.31
CA LEU A 150 14.86 -22.90 -1.88
C LEU A 150 13.65 -23.32 -1.04
N ALA A 151 13.69 -24.52 -0.46
CA ALA A 151 12.63 -24.98 0.44
C ALA A 151 12.60 -24.16 1.73
N ALA A 152 13.76 -23.85 2.32
CA ALA A 152 13.88 -23.00 3.50
C ALA A 152 13.37 -21.57 3.22
N LEU A 153 13.81 -20.96 2.12
CA LEU A 153 13.38 -19.62 1.71
C LEU A 153 11.86 -19.54 1.46
N ARG A 154 11.26 -20.59 0.89
CA ARG A 154 9.80 -20.66 0.74
C ARG A 154 9.09 -20.71 2.08
N GLN A 155 9.62 -21.44 3.06
CA GLN A 155 9.07 -21.46 4.41
C GLN A 155 9.16 -20.09 5.08
N GLU A 156 10.31 -19.44 5.01
CA GLU A 156 10.50 -18.08 5.56
C GLU A 156 9.56 -17.07 4.88
N ASN A 157 9.43 -17.13 3.56
CA ASN A 157 8.52 -16.26 2.82
C ASN A 157 7.06 -16.47 3.27
N ASN A 158 6.63 -17.72 3.44
CA ASN A 158 5.29 -18.02 3.95
C ASN A 158 5.06 -17.44 5.35
N VAL A 159 6.06 -17.52 6.24
CA VAL A 159 5.98 -16.93 7.59
C VAL A 159 5.85 -15.40 7.49
N LEU A 160 6.67 -14.75 6.67
CA LEU A 160 6.61 -13.30 6.48
C LEU A 160 5.27 -12.84 5.89
N VAL A 161 4.71 -13.59 4.95
CA VAL A 161 3.37 -13.29 4.39
C VAL A 161 2.29 -13.39 5.47
N GLN A 162 2.37 -14.40 6.36
CA GLN A 162 1.44 -14.51 7.49
C GLN A 162 1.60 -13.37 8.49
N GLU A 163 2.83 -12.94 8.78
CA GLU A 163 3.08 -11.78 9.64
C GLU A 163 2.54 -10.49 9.04
N LEU A 164 2.72 -10.28 7.73
CA LEU A 164 2.16 -9.13 7.02
C LEU A 164 0.63 -9.13 7.05
N ASP A 165 -0.02 -10.28 6.85
CA ASP A 165 -1.48 -10.41 6.95
C ASP A 165 -1.97 -10.11 8.38
N ARG A 166 -1.25 -10.61 9.40
CA ARG A 166 -1.54 -10.30 10.81
C ARG A 166 -1.44 -8.79 11.10
N ILE A 167 -0.36 -8.16 10.67
CA ILE A 167 -0.15 -6.71 10.85
C ILE A 167 -1.22 -5.91 10.09
N GLY A 168 -1.62 -6.37 8.90
CA GLY A 168 -2.71 -5.78 8.14
C GLY A 168 -4.02 -5.75 8.94
N LYS A 169 -4.41 -6.89 9.51
CA LYS A 169 -5.62 -7.00 10.36
C LYS A 169 -5.52 -6.14 11.61
N GLU A 170 -4.38 -6.15 12.29
CA GLU A 170 -4.14 -5.29 13.46
C GLU A 170 -4.26 -3.79 13.11
N SER A 171 -3.77 -3.39 11.93
CA SER A 171 -3.89 -2.03 11.42
C SER A 171 -5.34 -1.62 11.17
N GLU A 172 -6.12 -2.50 10.54
CA GLU A 172 -7.56 -2.30 10.31
C GLU A 172 -8.33 -2.18 11.64
N GLU A 173 -8.03 -3.05 12.61
CA GLU A 173 -8.62 -2.97 13.94
C GLU A 173 -8.30 -1.63 14.63
N VAL A 174 -7.04 -1.20 14.60
CA VAL A 174 -6.63 0.08 15.19
C VAL A 174 -7.32 1.25 14.49
N ALA A 175 -7.44 1.22 13.16
CA ALA A 175 -8.15 2.24 12.39
C ALA A 175 -9.64 2.31 12.78
N SER A 176 -10.30 1.16 12.95
CA SER A 176 -11.70 1.09 13.37
C SER A 176 -11.90 1.64 14.79
N ARG A 177 -11.00 1.29 15.74
CA ARG A 177 -11.04 1.81 17.11
C ARG A 177 -10.81 3.32 17.15
N ALA A 178 -9.90 3.83 16.32
CA ALA A 178 -9.65 5.27 16.21
C ALA A 178 -10.85 6.02 15.62
N ALA A 179 -11.54 5.45 14.63
CA ALA A 179 -12.77 6.02 14.10
C ALA A 179 -13.88 6.09 15.16
N ALA A 180 -14.13 4.99 15.88
CA ALA A 180 -15.11 4.95 16.97
C ALA A 180 -14.77 5.93 18.09
N GLN A 181 -13.49 6.12 18.41
CA GLN A 181 -13.06 7.09 19.41
C GLN A 181 -13.31 8.54 18.96
N ARG A 182 -13.09 8.86 17.68
CA ARG A 182 -13.41 10.18 17.12
C ARG A 182 -14.90 10.47 17.15
N GLU A 183 -15.75 9.48 16.84
CA GLU A 183 -17.20 9.62 16.94
C GLU A 183 -17.65 9.90 18.38
N ARG A 184 -17.11 9.16 19.36
CA ARG A 184 -17.38 9.44 20.79
C ARG A 184 -16.91 10.83 21.21
N GLN A 185 -15.73 11.27 20.75
CA GLN A 185 -15.25 12.62 21.02
C GLN A 185 -16.17 13.69 20.44
N ALA A 186 -16.70 13.48 19.23
CA ALA A 186 -17.65 14.40 18.61
C ALA A 186 -18.98 14.45 19.38
N GLN A 187 -19.50 13.31 19.83
CA GLN A 187 -20.71 13.24 20.68
C GLN A 187 -20.50 13.99 21.99
N LEU A 188 -19.41 13.72 22.70
CA LEU A 188 -19.08 14.40 23.96
C LEU A 188 -18.86 15.91 23.77
N ALA A 189 -18.31 16.33 22.63
CA ALA A 189 -18.17 17.75 22.31
C ALA A 189 -19.54 18.43 22.12
N GLN A 190 -20.48 17.76 21.42
CA GLN A 190 -21.84 18.24 21.27
C GLN A 190 -22.57 18.31 22.62
N GLU A 191 -22.48 17.25 23.44
CA GLU A 191 -23.07 17.24 24.78
C GLU A 191 -22.53 18.38 25.64
N ASN A 192 -21.21 18.59 25.68
CA ASN A 192 -20.61 19.71 26.40
C ASN A 192 -21.10 21.07 25.88
N GLN A 193 -21.26 21.23 24.57
CA GLN A 193 -21.80 22.46 23.99
C GLN A 193 -23.25 22.69 24.48
N THR A 194 -24.10 21.67 24.43
CA THR A 194 -25.49 21.79 24.91
C THR A 194 -25.58 22.09 26.39
N LEU A 195 -24.71 21.50 27.22
CA LEU A 195 -24.65 21.79 28.66
C LEU A 195 -24.17 23.22 28.92
N ASN A 196 -23.16 23.69 28.18
CA ASN A 196 -22.70 25.07 28.27
C ASN A 196 -23.81 26.06 27.87
N ASP A 197 -24.57 25.76 26.82
CA ASP A 197 -25.71 26.58 26.41
C ASP A 197 -26.79 26.61 27.50
N GLN A 198 -27.09 25.47 28.14
CA GLN A 198 -28.02 25.41 29.27
C GLN A 198 -27.51 26.23 30.46
N VAL A 199 -26.22 26.14 30.81
CA VAL A 199 -25.62 26.94 31.87
C VAL A 199 -25.71 28.43 31.54
N ASN A 200 -25.41 28.83 30.30
CA ASN A 200 -25.51 30.22 29.87
C ASN A 200 -26.95 30.75 29.95
N VAL A 201 -27.94 29.95 29.54
CA VAL A 201 -29.36 30.29 29.68
C VAL A 201 -29.76 30.40 31.14
N LEU A 202 -29.31 29.49 32.00
CA LEU A 202 -29.58 29.55 33.44
C LEU A 202 -28.91 30.78 34.08
N GLN A 203 -27.68 31.11 33.71
CA GLN A 203 -27.00 32.32 34.17
C GLN A 203 -27.73 33.58 33.72
N TYR A 204 -28.18 33.64 32.46
CA TYR A 204 -28.98 34.75 31.96
C TYR A 204 -30.31 34.87 32.70
N ARG A 205 -30.99 33.75 32.96
CA ARG A 205 -32.23 33.73 33.75
C ARG A 205 -31.98 34.15 35.18
N LEU A 206 -30.90 33.70 35.80
CA LEU A 206 -30.51 34.10 37.16
C LEU A 206 -30.16 35.59 37.21
N SER A 207 -29.48 36.14 36.22
CA SER A 207 -29.17 37.58 36.18
C SER A 207 -30.40 38.44 35.92
N ALA A 208 -31.33 37.97 35.07
CA ALA A 208 -32.64 38.60 34.88
C ALA A 208 -33.55 38.45 36.10
N ALA A 209 -33.43 37.31 36.80
CA ALA A 209 -34.11 37.00 38.05
C ALA A 209 -33.28 37.40 39.28
N LEU A 210 -32.24 38.24 39.14
CA LEU A 210 -31.72 39.02 40.26
C LEU A 210 -32.80 40.04 40.61
N THR A 211 -33.81 39.48 41.27
CA THR A 211 -34.77 40.06 42.16
C THR A 211 -34.09 41.14 42.95
N CYS A 212 -34.72 42.29 43.00
CA CYS A 212 -34.30 43.36 43.86
C CYS A 212 -33.98 42.85 45.28
N THR A 213 -32.71 42.89 45.68
CA THR A 213 -32.29 42.45 47.02
C THR A 213 -32.22 43.60 48.01
N VAL A 214 -32.27 44.85 47.53
CA VAL A 214 -32.33 46.05 48.36
C VAL A 214 -33.61 46.82 48.03
N TRP A 215 -34.54 46.80 48.97
CA TRP A 215 -35.76 47.60 48.90
C TRP A 215 -35.64 48.83 49.78
N GLY A 216 -36.21 49.94 49.34
CA GLY A 216 -36.31 51.15 50.13
C GLY A 216 -37.47 52.03 49.72
N TYR A 217 -37.67 53.10 50.47
CA TYR A 217 -38.68 54.11 50.21
C TYR A 217 -38.12 55.50 50.51
N TYR A 218 -38.75 56.54 49.96
CA TYR A 218 -38.44 57.91 50.31
C TYR A 218 -39.07 58.26 51.64
N ALA A 219 -38.31 58.90 52.52
CA ALA A 219 -38.83 59.51 53.73
C ALA A 219 -38.73 61.04 53.65
N TYR A 220 -39.73 61.72 54.21
CA TYR A 220 -39.71 63.16 54.41
C TYR A 220 -38.54 63.53 55.36
N PRO A 221 -37.88 64.67 55.10
CA PRO A 221 -36.80 65.15 55.96
C PRO A 221 -37.35 65.37 57.38
N HIS A 222 -36.52 65.04 58.37
CA HIS A 222 -36.85 65.42 59.75
C HIS A 222 -36.84 66.96 59.85
N PRO A 223 -37.70 67.55 60.69
CA PRO A 223 -37.87 69.00 60.78
C PRO A 223 -36.61 69.79 61.17
N GLN A 224 -35.50 69.12 61.50
CA GLN A 224 -34.24 69.72 61.94
C GLN A 224 -33.08 69.60 60.92
N THR A 225 -33.27 68.98 59.75
CA THR A 225 -32.21 68.90 58.72
C THR A 225 -32.36 70.02 57.70
N PHE A 226 -31.36 70.91 57.59
CA PHE A 226 -31.29 71.96 56.57
C PHE A 226 -30.03 71.79 55.72
N PRO A 227 -30.11 71.75 54.38
CA PRO A 227 -31.32 71.84 53.56
C PRO A 227 -32.20 70.57 53.62
N PRO A 228 -33.52 70.67 53.36
CA PRO A 228 -34.43 69.54 53.36
C PRO A 228 -34.15 68.62 52.17
N THR A 229 -33.28 67.64 52.34
CA THR A 229 -33.03 66.61 51.33
C THR A 229 -33.91 65.40 51.59
N ARG A 230 -34.57 64.91 50.54
CA ARG A 230 -35.28 63.62 50.60
C ARG A 230 -34.24 62.53 50.84
N ARG A 231 -34.43 61.73 51.89
CA ARG A 231 -33.55 60.59 52.17
C ARG A 231 -34.20 59.29 51.68
N ILE A 232 -33.38 58.40 51.16
CA ILE A 232 -33.77 57.03 50.85
C ILE A 232 -33.54 56.22 52.12
N VAL A 233 -34.58 55.60 52.65
CA VAL A 233 -34.46 54.68 53.79
C VAL A 233 -34.36 53.27 53.21
N THR A 234 -33.19 52.66 53.35
CA THR A 234 -32.98 51.24 53.09
C THR A 234 -33.53 50.46 54.26
N VAL A 235 -34.41 49.49 54.00
CA VAL A 235 -35.00 48.71 55.07
C VAL A 235 -34.04 47.58 55.44
N SER A 236 -33.51 47.61 56.67
CA SER A 236 -32.72 46.53 57.26
C SER A 236 -33.41 46.00 58.51
N ASP A 237 -33.23 44.72 58.82
CA ASP A 237 -33.67 44.15 60.08
C ASP A 237 -32.86 44.72 61.27
N VAL A 238 -33.25 44.32 62.48
CA VAL A 238 -32.58 44.74 63.74
C VAL A 238 -31.12 44.27 63.84
N GLN A 239 -30.70 43.34 62.98
CA GLN A 239 -29.32 42.84 62.88
C GLN A 239 -28.53 43.54 61.74
N GLY A 240 -29.13 44.51 61.04
CA GLY A 240 -28.50 45.24 59.95
C GLY A 240 -28.51 44.53 58.59
N THR A 241 -29.24 43.42 58.45
CA THR A 241 -29.41 42.73 57.16
C THR A 241 -30.53 43.35 56.34
N VAL A 242 -30.22 43.72 55.10
CA VAL A 242 -31.18 44.35 54.17
C VAL A 242 -32.27 43.36 53.76
N PHE A 243 -33.55 43.76 53.87
CA PHE A 243 -34.68 42.91 53.48
C PHE A 243 -34.65 42.63 51.96
N ARG A 244 -34.71 41.34 51.60
CA ARG A 244 -34.61 40.86 50.21
C ARG A 244 -35.95 40.79 49.48
N THR A 245 -37.04 41.21 50.12
CA THR A 245 -38.41 41.09 49.57
C THR A 245 -39.21 42.39 49.72
N GLU A 246 -40.08 42.67 48.75
CA GLU A 246 -40.98 43.83 48.74
C GLU A 246 -41.90 43.87 49.97
N LEU A 247 -42.36 42.69 50.40
CA LEU A 247 -43.26 42.51 51.54
C LEU A 247 -42.65 43.01 52.86
N GLY A 248 -41.36 42.70 53.11
CA GLY A 248 -40.67 43.19 54.31
C GLY A 248 -40.47 44.70 54.30
N CYS A 249 -40.23 45.28 53.13
CA CYS A 249 -40.17 46.74 53.00
C CYS A 249 -41.53 47.38 53.31
N GLU A 250 -42.63 46.84 52.79
CA GLU A 250 -43.97 47.36 53.02
C GLU A 250 -44.42 47.26 54.48
N GLU A 251 -43.99 46.24 55.22
CA GLU A 251 -44.25 46.12 56.66
C GLU A 251 -43.57 47.24 57.47
N VAL A 252 -42.28 47.47 57.26
CA VAL A 252 -41.54 48.54 57.97
C VAL A 252 -42.06 49.91 57.54
N ARG A 253 -42.36 50.09 56.26
CA ARG A 253 -42.95 51.32 55.70
C ARG A 253 -44.23 51.73 56.42
N ARG A 254 -45.10 50.78 56.78
CA ARG A 254 -46.37 51.06 57.49
C ARG A 254 -46.16 51.59 58.90
N THR A 255 -45.00 51.32 59.49
CA THR A 255 -44.65 51.76 60.85
C THR A 255 -43.86 53.07 60.90
N ASP A 256 -43.32 53.55 59.77
CA ASP A 256 -42.57 54.82 59.71
C ASP A 256 -43.52 56.00 59.41
N PRO A 257 -43.71 56.95 60.36
CA PRO A 257 -44.54 58.12 60.14
C PRO A 257 -43.95 59.12 59.14
N THR A 258 -42.68 58.95 58.75
CA THR A 258 -41.98 59.83 57.82
C THR A 258 -42.02 59.34 56.38
N VAL A 259 -42.76 58.29 56.07
CA VAL A 259 -42.85 57.74 54.71
C VAL A 259 -43.42 58.74 53.68
N ALA A 260 -42.78 58.82 52.51
CA ALA A 260 -43.15 59.69 51.39
C ALA A 260 -43.41 58.94 50.07
N SER A 261 -43.08 57.63 49.97
CA SER A 261 -43.35 56.82 48.78
C SER A 261 -43.69 55.37 49.12
N ARG A 262 -44.20 54.62 48.12
CA ARG A 262 -44.23 53.15 48.17
C ARG A 262 -42.81 52.58 48.15
N CYS A 263 -42.67 51.32 48.54
CA CYS A 263 -41.42 50.60 48.39
C CYS A 263 -41.04 50.49 46.91
N PHE A 264 -39.77 50.72 46.62
CA PHE A 264 -39.21 50.56 45.28
C PHE A 264 -37.86 49.87 45.34
N CYS A 265 -37.48 49.30 44.21
CA CYS A 265 -36.22 48.60 44.10
C CYS A 265 -35.04 49.58 44.00
N LEU A 266 -34.09 49.48 44.93
CA LEU A 266 -32.84 50.26 44.88
C LEU A 266 -31.72 49.53 44.12
N GLY A 267 -31.88 48.22 43.90
CA GLY A 267 -30.97 47.38 43.12
C GLY A 267 -30.48 46.16 43.89
N THR A 268 -29.52 45.46 43.29
CA THR A 268 -28.68 44.49 44.01
C THR A 268 -27.53 45.24 44.70
N PRO A 269 -27.08 44.89 45.92
CA PRO A 269 -25.85 45.45 46.42
C PRO A 269 -24.79 45.03 45.41
N LEU A 270 -24.25 45.99 44.67
CA LEU A 270 -22.95 45.81 44.07
C LEU A 270 -22.08 45.42 45.26
N ALA A 271 -21.56 44.20 45.25
CA ALA A 271 -20.46 43.84 46.13
C ALA A 271 -19.46 44.99 45.96
N MET A 272 -19.35 45.85 46.96
CA MET A 272 -18.30 46.85 47.00
C MET A 272 -17.03 46.03 46.94
N GLY A 273 -16.39 46.06 45.77
CA GLY A 273 -15.07 45.47 45.60
C GLY A 273 -14.16 46.03 46.67
N ASN A 274 -13.35 45.15 47.23
CA ASN A 274 -12.15 45.53 47.98
C ASN A 274 -11.31 46.54 47.20
#